data_AF-V7ER56-F1
#
_entry.id   AF-V7ER56-F1
#
_cell.length_a   1.000
_cell.length_b   1.000
_cell.length_c   1.000
_cell.angle_alpha   90.00
_cell.angle_beta   90.00
_cell.angle_gamma   90.00
#
_symmetry.space_group_name_H-M   'P 1'
#
loop_
_entity.id
_entity.type
_entity.pdbx_description
1 polymer ?
#
loop_
_entity_poly.entity_id
_entity_poly.type
_entity_poly.pdbx_seq_one_letter_code
_entity_poly.pdbx_strand_id
1 'polypeptide(L)'
;WQVRPEPQRAANETVTASLAGCKAEAAFGKKRREVLALLGSPDEDSLVAGGNGDAVAIAGVFARLLALCDDDVMRVLTLVMAETLAAGSAVVEALGNHLNVDMGIWWQPDDAFFDLLRDKEIANSMLADVGGKLVADGNVAEKVKTQKNIIRDFLAGENGRPRVETWLPRWMKFPAESYTSRSGSAPPISGHKCSRCSCANSRSGPERRFSRLPPLRSRAPLRATPAADWAS
;
A
#
# COMPACT_ATOMS: atom_id res chain seq x y z
N TRP A 1 -9.22 -17.54 -8.10
CA TRP A 1 -8.57 -16.43 -7.36
C TRP A 1 -8.98 -16.55 -5.91
N GLN A 2 -8.04 -16.42 -4.97
CA GLN A 2 -8.30 -16.55 -3.54
C GLN A 2 -7.80 -15.27 -2.85
N VAL A 3 -8.62 -14.70 -1.98
CA VAL A 3 -8.27 -13.52 -1.19
C VAL A 3 -7.89 -13.99 0.20
N ARG A 4 -6.69 -13.62 0.65
CA ARG A 4 -6.15 -13.93 1.97
C ARG A 4 -5.47 -12.68 2.52
N PRO A 5 -5.48 -12.46 3.84
CA PRO A 5 -4.65 -11.43 4.44
C PRO A 5 -3.18 -11.65 4.05
N GLU A 6 -2.47 -10.57 3.74
CA GLU A 6 -1.02 -10.59 3.53
C GLU A 6 -0.36 -10.91 4.89
N PRO A 7 0.35 -12.04 5.02
CA PRO A 7 0.90 -12.47 6.30
C PRO A 7 1.96 -11.54 6.88
N GLN A 8 2.50 -10.60 6.07
CA GLN A 8 3.59 -9.69 6.48
C GLN A 8 4.78 -10.43 7.10
N ARG A 9 5.11 -11.62 6.58
CA ARG A 9 6.14 -12.47 7.17
C ARG A 9 7.52 -11.86 6.94
N ALA A 10 8.15 -11.42 8.02
CA ALA A 10 9.55 -11.04 8.03
C ALA A 10 10.48 -12.28 7.99
N ALA A 11 11.64 -12.13 7.35
CA ALA A 11 12.62 -13.22 7.23
C ALA A 11 13.44 -13.45 8.50
N ASN A 12 13.54 -12.45 9.39
CA ASN A 12 14.25 -12.53 10.66
C ASN A 12 13.67 -11.54 11.68
N GLU A 13 14.07 -11.70 12.95
CA GLU A 13 13.58 -10.88 14.08
C GLU A 13 13.92 -9.40 13.95
N THR A 14 15.08 -9.06 13.36
CA THR A 14 15.49 -7.67 13.14
C THR A 14 14.54 -6.95 12.19
N VAL A 15 14.11 -7.61 11.11
CA VAL A 15 13.11 -7.06 10.19
C VAL A 15 11.73 -7.02 10.86
N THR A 16 11.36 -8.01 11.68
CA THR A 16 10.11 -7.96 12.46
C THR A 16 10.06 -6.74 13.37
N ALA A 17 11.15 -6.47 14.10
CA ALA A 17 11.23 -5.31 15.00
C ALA A 17 11.20 -3.98 14.23
N SER A 18 11.91 -3.90 13.10
CA SER A 18 11.87 -2.75 12.19
C SER A 18 10.44 -2.45 11.71
N LEU A 19 9.71 -3.47 11.24
CA LEU A 19 8.33 -3.34 10.79
C LEU A 19 7.41 -2.89 11.92
N ALA A 20 7.50 -3.52 13.09
CA ALA A 20 6.67 -3.17 14.26
C ALA A 20 6.91 -1.74 14.74
N GLY A 21 8.13 -1.22 14.60
CA GLY A 21 8.49 0.16 14.96
C GLY A 21 8.18 1.20 13.87
N CYS A 22 7.77 0.78 12.66
CA CYS A 22 7.65 1.71 11.55
C CYS A 22 6.38 2.58 11.64
N LYS A 23 6.50 3.82 11.16
CA LYS A 23 5.41 4.81 11.18
C LYS A 23 4.16 4.34 10.45
N ALA A 24 4.33 3.65 9.31
CA ALA A 24 3.24 3.14 8.50
C ALA A 24 2.42 2.09 9.27
N GLU A 25 3.08 1.13 9.93
CA GLU A 25 2.40 0.09 10.71
C GLU A 25 1.66 0.69 11.90
N ALA A 26 2.27 1.65 12.62
CA ALA A 26 1.59 2.34 13.72
C ALA A 26 0.32 3.09 13.26
N ALA A 27 0.38 3.77 12.12
CA ALA A 27 -0.76 4.46 11.55
C ALA A 27 -1.84 3.47 11.05
N PHE A 28 -1.43 2.37 10.44
CA PHE A 28 -2.32 1.32 9.95
C PHE A 28 -3.03 0.61 11.10
N GLY A 29 -2.29 0.21 12.16
CA GLY A 29 -2.84 -0.39 13.36
C GLY A 29 -3.83 0.51 14.10
N LYS A 30 -3.65 1.84 14.06
CA LYS A 30 -4.67 2.78 14.55
C LYS A 30 -5.97 2.68 13.74
N LYS A 31 -5.88 2.64 12.41
CA LYS A 31 -7.04 2.51 11.53
C LYS A 31 -7.72 1.14 11.66
N ARG A 32 -6.95 0.08 11.90
CA ARG A 32 -7.46 -1.24 12.20
C ARG A 32 -8.34 -1.24 13.44
N ARG A 33 -7.85 -0.67 14.55
CA ARG A 33 -8.62 -0.52 15.80
C ARG A 33 -9.89 0.30 15.63
N GLU A 34 -9.81 1.44 14.92
CA GLU A 34 -11.00 2.24 14.59
C GLU A 34 -12.09 1.40 13.87
N VAL A 35 -11.70 0.52 12.94
CA VAL A 35 -12.63 -0.35 12.20
C VAL A 35 -13.12 -1.52 13.05
N LEU A 36 -12.28 -2.15 13.85
CA LEU A 36 -12.67 -3.24 14.75
C LEU A 36 -13.70 -2.77 15.78
N ALA A 37 -13.54 -1.55 16.29
CA ALA A 37 -14.51 -0.90 17.17
C ALA A 37 -15.88 -0.71 16.49
N LEU A 38 -15.92 -0.33 15.19
CA LEU A 38 -17.18 -0.23 14.42
C LEU A 38 -17.87 -1.60 14.27
N LEU A 39 -17.08 -2.67 14.13
CA LEU A 39 -17.58 -4.04 14.04
C LEU A 39 -17.93 -4.65 15.41
N GLY A 40 -17.60 -3.96 16.51
CA GLY A 40 -17.82 -4.44 17.87
C GLY A 40 -16.96 -5.66 18.24
N SER A 41 -15.76 -5.79 17.65
CA SER A 41 -14.80 -6.82 18.01
C SER A 41 -14.11 -6.47 19.34
N PRO A 42 -14.04 -7.38 20.32
CA PRO A 42 -13.33 -7.14 21.57
C PRO A 42 -11.81 -7.32 21.44
N ASP A 43 -11.35 -7.98 20.38
CA ASP A 43 -9.93 -8.12 20.05
C ASP A 43 -9.54 -7.02 19.06
N GLU A 44 -8.81 -6.03 19.56
CA GLU A 44 -8.33 -4.85 18.86
C GLU A 44 -7.06 -5.13 18.04
N ASP A 45 -6.39 -6.26 18.29
CA ASP A 45 -5.16 -6.68 17.60
C ASP A 45 -5.42 -7.74 16.50
N SER A 46 -6.66 -8.19 16.37
CA SER A 46 -7.10 -9.11 15.31
C SER A 46 -7.12 -8.48 13.92
N LEU A 47 -6.95 -9.29 12.87
CA LEU A 47 -7.14 -8.83 11.49
C LEU A 47 -8.63 -8.73 11.15
N VAL A 48 -9.02 -7.66 10.44
CA VAL A 48 -10.41 -7.48 9.98
C VAL A 48 -10.77 -8.53 8.92
N ALA A 49 -9.83 -8.87 8.05
CA ALA A 49 -9.97 -9.93 7.05
C ALA A 49 -9.66 -11.36 7.57
N GLY A 50 -9.36 -11.52 8.86
CA GLY A 50 -8.79 -12.75 9.44
C GLY A 50 -9.76 -13.76 10.06
N GLY A 51 -11.07 -13.59 9.92
CA GLY A 51 -12.06 -14.44 10.58
C GLY A 51 -12.07 -15.89 10.06
N ASN A 52 -12.11 -16.86 10.98
CA ASN A 52 -12.49 -18.24 10.65
C ASN A 52 -13.98 -18.25 10.30
N GLY A 53 -14.35 -18.92 9.20
CA GLY A 53 -15.69 -18.89 8.60
C GLY A 53 -16.83 -19.54 9.40
N ASP A 54 -16.92 -19.26 10.69
CA ASP A 54 -18.09 -19.58 11.50
C ASP A 54 -19.29 -18.75 11.02
N ALA A 55 -20.41 -19.44 10.74
CA ALA A 55 -21.61 -18.81 10.22
C ALA A 55 -22.22 -17.81 11.22
N VAL A 56 -22.07 -18.05 12.52
CA VAL A 56 -22.56 -17.15 13.57
C VAL A 56 -21.72 -15.87 13.60
N ALA A 57 -20.40 -15.99 13.56
CA ALA A 57 -19.50 -14.83 13.46
C ALA A 57 -19.80 -13.97 12.21
N ILE A 58 -20.01 -14.60 11.05
CA ILE A 58 -20.35 -13.90 9.80
C ILE A 58 -21.69 -13.17 9.92
N ALA A 59 -22.72 -13.83 10.48
CA ALA A 59 -24.02 -13.20 10.70
C ALA A 59 -23.91 -11.99 11.64
N GLY A 60 -23.05 -12.06 12.66
CA GLY A 60 -22.76 -10.95 13.56
C GLY A 60 -22.13 -9.75 12.84
N VAL A 61 -21.11 -9.99 12.02
CA VAL A 61 -20.49 -8.93 11.20
C VAL A 61 -21.49 -8.32 10.23
N PHE A 62 -22.30 -9.15 9.56
CA PHE A 62 -23.33 -8.67 8.64
C PHE A 62 -24.37 -7.77 9.33
N ALA A 63 -24.87 -8.18 10.50
CA ALA A 63 -25.81 -7.38 11.28
C ALA A 63 -25.21 -6.03 11.71
N ARG A 64 -23.90 -5.99 12.04
CA ARG A 64 -23.19 -4.75 12.34
C ARG A 64 -23.09 -3.84 11.12
N LEU A 65 -22.70 -4.37 9.97
CA LEU A 65 -22.59 -3.61 8.72
C LEU A 65 -23.93 -2.99 8.30
N LEU A 66 -25.06 -3.69 8.49
CA LEU A 66 -26.39 -3.15 8.19
C LEU A 66 -26.77 -1.92 9.03
N ALA A 67 -26.15 -1.76 10.21
CA ALA A 67 -26.41 -0.63 11.12
C ALA A 67 -25.46 0.56 10.88
N LEU A 68 -24.40 0.38 10.08
CA LEU A 68 -23.43 1.43 9.76
C LEU A 68 -23.91 2.28 8.59
N CYS A 69 -23.42 3.52 8.50
CA CYS A 69 -23.62 4.35 7.32
C CYS A 69 -22.67 3.91 6.19
N ASP A 70 -22.98 4.34 4.96
CA ASP A 70 -22.18 4.02 3.77
C ASP A 70 -20.70 4.41 3.94
N ASP A 71 -20.41 5.56 4.55
CA ASP A 71 -19.04 6.01 4.78
C ASP A 71 -18.26 5.04 5.67
N ASP A 72 -18.87 4.52 6.73
CA ASP A 72 -18.23 3.58 7.64
C ASP A 72 -18.06 2.19 7.00
N VAL A 73 -19.05 1.75 6.22
CA VAL A 73 -18.93 0.52 5.41
C VAL A 73 -17.77 0.63 4.41
N MET A 74 -17.62 1.78 3.75
CA MET A 74 -16.51 2.03 2.83
C MET A 74 -15.15 2.04 3.54
N ARG A 75 -15.08 2.51 4.80
CA ARG A 75 -13.86 2.45 5.61
C ARG A 75 -13.49 1.01 5.96
N VAL A 76 -14.47 0.19 6.36
CA VAL A 76 -14.25 -1.25 6.61
C VAL A 76 -13.75 -1.92 5.34
N LEU A 77 -14.41 -1.71 4.20
CA LEU A 77 -14.00 -2.27 2.92
C LEU A 77 -12.57 -1.88 2.54
N THR A 78 -12.23 -0.59 2.69
CA THR A 78 -10.89 -0.09 2.37
C THR A 78 -9.81 -0.78 3.19
N LEU A 79 -10.08 -1.02 4.48
CA LEU A 79 -9.13 -1.70 5.35
C LEU A 79 -9.01 -3.19 5.01
N VAL A 80 -10.12 -3.88 4.71
CA VAL A 80 -10.10 -5.28 4.24
C VAL A 80 -9.30 -5.41 2.94
N MET A 81 -9.47 -4.47 2.01
CA MET A 81 -8.65 -4.43 0.80
C MET A 81 -7.17 -4.25 1.14
N ALA A 82 -6.84 -3.30 2.02
CA ALA A 82 -5.45 -3.04 2.41
C ALA A 82 -4.80 -4.26 3.10
N GLU A 83 -5.51 -4.96 3.98
CA GLU A 83 -5.00 -6.18 4.65
C GLU A 83 -4.78 -7.35 3.69
N THR A 84 -5.42 -7.35 2.52
CA THR A 84 -5.37 -8.46 1.54
C THR A 84 -4.50 -8.16 0.33
N LEU A 85 -3.89 -6.97 0.25
CA LEU A 85 -2.95 -6.62 -0.80
C LEU A 85 -1.62 -7.33 -0.57
N ALA A 86 -1.29 -8.25 -1.48
CA ALA A 86 -0.02 -8.96 -1.44
C ALA A 86 1.17 -8.02 -1.66
N ALA A 87 2.14 -8.07 -0.75
CA ALA A 87 3.33 -7.24 -0.82
C ALA A 87 4.14 -7.53 -2.10
N GLY A 88 4.63 -6.49 -2.76
CA GLY A 88 5.40 -6.63 -4.02
C GLY A 88 4.58 -7.10 -5.22
N SER A 89 3.24 -7.13 -5.13
CA SER A 89 2.39 -7.50 -6.26
C SER A 89 2.23 -6.35 -7.27
N ALA A 90 1.91 -6.72 -8.52
CA ALA A 90 1.57 -5.78 -9.58
C ALA A 90 0.41 -4.83 -9.22
N VAL A 91 -0.49 -5.26 -8.35
CA VAL A 91 -1.63 -4.45 -7.88
C VAL A 91 -1.14 -3.32 -6.98
N VAL A 92 -0.18 -3.59 -6.09
CA VAL A 92 0.42 -2.56 -5.22
C VAL A 92 1.14 -1.50 -6.06
N GLU A 93 1.91 -1.90 -7.07
CA GLU A 93 2.53 -0.97 -8.02
C GLU A 93 1.49 -0.11 -8.74
N ALA A 94 0.43 -0.72 -9.27
CA ALA A 94 -0.62 0.02 -9.97
C ALA A 94 -1.35 1.02 -9.06
N LEU A 95 -1.65 0.63 -7.82
CA LEU A 95 -2.28 1.50 -6.83
C LEU A 95 -1.35 2.63 -6.38
N GLY A 96 -0.08 2.34 -6.10
CA GLY A 96 0.91 3.34 -5.72
C GLY A 96 1.06 4.42 -6.79
N ASN A 97 1.13 4.01 -8.06
CA ASN A 97 1.16 4.92 -9.21
C ASN A 97 -0.15 5.72 -9.37
N HIS A 98 -1.31 5.07 -9.22
CA HIS A 98 -2.61 5.74 -9.40
C HIS A 98 -2.89 6.77 -8.30
N LEU A 99 -2.54 6.44 -7.05
CA LEU A 99 -2.76 7.30 -5.88
C LEU A 99 -1.63 8.32 -5.69
N ASN A 100 -0.58 8.27 -6.52
CA ASN A 100 0.62 9.11 -6.40
C ASN A 100 1.21 9.06 -4.98
N VAL A 101 1.43 7.84 -4.48
CA VAL A 101 1.91 7.61 -3.12
C VAL A 101 3.36 8.08 -2.97
N ASP A 102 3.59 9.01 -2.05
CA ASP A 102 4.94 9.38 -1.62
C ASP A 102 5.37 8.52 -0.43
N MET A 103 6.23 7.53 -0.71
CA MET A 103 6.77 6.63 0.32
C MET A 103 7.73 7.32 1.28
N GLY A 104 8.27 8.49 0.96
CA GLY A 104 9.22 9.23 1.80
C GLY A 104 8.58 9.77 3.07
N ILE A 105 7.25 9.91 3.05
CA ILE A 105 6.45 10.28 4.22
C ILE A 105 6.32 9.11 5.20
N TRP A 106 6.34 7.88 4.70
CA TRP A 106 5.98 6.66 5.44
C TRP A 106 7.18 5.80 5.84
N TRP A 107 8.28 5.92 5.11
CA TRP A 107 9.47 5.10 5.30
C TRP A 107 10.72 5.94 5.49
N GLN A 108 11.60 5.49 6.38
CA GLN A 108 12.95 6.00 6.55
C GLN A 108 13.91 4.83 6.71
N PRO A 109 15.16 4.97 6.26
CA PRO A 109 16.17 3.93 6.45
C PRO A 109 16.52 3.82 7.93
N ASP A 110 16.49 2.59 8.43
CA ASP A 110 16.92 2.22 9.77
C ASP A 110 18.15 1.30 9.73
N ASP A 111 18.65 0.90 10.89
CA ASP A 111 19.82 0.02 10.96
C ASP A 111 19.55 -1.36 10.35
N ALA A 112 18.33 -1.88 10.46
CA ALA A 112 17.93 -3.14 9.83
C ALA A 112 18.08 -3.09 8.30
N PHE A 113 17.68 -1.98 7.68
CA PHE A 113 17.88 -1.75 6.25
C PHE A 113 19.37 -1.78 5.87
N PHE A 114 20.19 -1.04 6.60
CA PHE A 114 21.62 -0.99 6.30
C PHE A 114 22.31 -2.33 6.55
N ASP A 115 21.88 -3.15 7.50
CA ASP A 115 22.47 -4.48 7.75
C ASP A 115 22.18 -5.47 6.61
N LEU A 116 21.02 -5.35 5.97
CA LEU A 116 20.64 -6.17 4.81
C LEU A 116 21.39 -5.78 3.52
N LEU A 117 21.86 -4.53 3.41
CA LEU A 117 22.56 -4.03 2.21
C LEU A 117 23.96 -4.65 2.09
N ARG A 118 24.12 -5.75 1.34
CA ARG A 118 25.41 -6.45 1.21
C ARG A 118 26.17 -6.12 -0.08
N ASP A 119 25.44 -5.71 -1.11
CA ASP A 119 26.00 -5.46 -2.44
C ASP A 119 26.72 -4.10 -2.48
N LYS A 120 27.98 -4.14 -2.89
CA LYS A 120 28.84 -2.95 -2.99
C LYS A 120 28.44 -2.01 -4.12
N GLU A 121 27.99 -2.55 -5.26
CA GLU A 121 27.56 -1.74 -6.39
C GLU A 121 26.28 -0.99 -6.06
N ILE A 122 25.34 -1.67 -5.40
CA ILE A 122 24.09 -1.05 -4.94
C ILE A 122 24.38 0.00 -3.88
N ALA A 123 25.24 -0.29 -2.89
CA ALA A 123 25.60 0.68 -1.86
C ALA A 123 26.27 1.93 -2.46
N ASN A 124 27.14 1.77 -3.46
CA ASN A 124 27.75 2.90 -4.15
C ASN A 124 26.73 3.71 -4.96
N SER A 125 25.78 3.04 -5.61
CA SER A 125 24.69 3.70 -6.34
C SER A 125 23.77 4.50 -5.41
N MET A 126 23.45 3.96 -4.23
CA MET A 126 22.71 4.68 -3.19
C MET A 126 23.50 5.88 -2.66
N LEU A 127 24.82 5.73 -2.49
CA LEU A 127 25.70 6.84 -2.12
C LEU A 127 25.71 7.94 -3.19
N ALA A 128 25.61 7.59 -4.47
CA ALA A 128 25.50 8.58 -5.54
C ALA A 128 24.17 9.36 -5.47
N ASP A 129 23.07 8.69 -5.10
CA ASP A 129 21.76 9.32 -4.94
C ASP A 129 21.72 10.28 -3.75
N VAL A 130 22.45 9.97 -2.66
CA VAL A 130 22.46 10.77 -1.42
C VAL A 130 23.56 11.84 -1.43
N GLY A 131 24.81 11.43 -1.70
CA GLY A 131 25.99 12.29 -1.62
C GLY A 131 26.47 12.86 -2.96
N GLY A 132 25.81 12.51 -4.06
CA GLY A 132 26.20 12.90 -5.41
C GLY A 132 27.29 12.02 -6.02
N LYS A 133 27.41 12.11 -7.35
CA LYS A 133 28.31 11.26 -8.15
C LYS A 133 29.79 11.37 -7.75
N LEU A 134 30.28 12.58 -7.47
CA LEU A 134 31.69 12.79 -7.08
C LEU A 134 32.07 12.06 -5.79
N VAL A 135 31.16 12.06 -4.80
CA VAL A 135 31.39 11.36 -3.54
C VAL A 135 31.33 9.85 -3.75
N ALA A 136 30.42 9.37 -4.58
CA ALA A 136 30.35 7.96 -4.93
C ALA A 136 31.62 7.48 -5.65
N ASP A 137 32.06 8.21 -6.68
CA ASP A 137 33.25 7.89 -7.48
C ASP A 137 34.52 7.82 -6.62
N GLY A 138 34.69 8.77 -5.69
CA GLY A 138 35.81 8.77 -4.73
C GLY A 138 35.80 7.59 -3.74
N ASN A 139 34.64 6.96 -3.52
CA ASN A 139 34.46 5.87 -2.55
C ASN A 139 34.20 4.50 -3.23
N VAL A 140 34.38 4.37 -4.55
CA VAL A 140 34.17 3.11 -5.27
C VAL A 140 35.10 2.00 -4.76
N ALA A 141 36.35 2.33 -4.41
CA ALA A 141 37.31 1.35 -3.91
C ALA A 141 37.05 0.93 -2.45
N GLU A 142 36.33 1.75 -1.69
CA GLU A 142 36.11 1.56 -0.26
C GLU A 142 35.27 0.31 0.09
N LYS A 143 35.35 -0.10 1.35
CA LYS A 143 34.52 -1.21 1.87
C LYS A 143 33.05 -0.77 1.94
N VAL A 144 32.12 -1.71 1.74
CA VAL A 144 30.66 -1.47 1.84
C VAL A 144 30.29 -0.84 3.18
N LYS A 145 30.94 -1.26 4.27
CA LYS A 145 30.74 -0.68 5.61
C LYS A 145 31.04 0.82 5.64
N THR A 146 32.13 1.26 5.00
CA THR A 146 32.48 2.68 4.88
C THR A 146 31.41 3.44 4.09
N GLN A 147 30.96 2.88 2.96
CA GLN A 147 29.91 3.51 2.13
C GLN A 147 28.59 3.65 2.88
N LYS A 148 28.15 2.64 3.64
CA LYS A 148 26.95 2.70 4.50
C LYS A 148 27.06 3.81 5.53
N ASN A 149 28.22 3.95 6.18
CA ASN A 149 28.44 4.99 7.17
C ASN A 149 28.35 6.39 6.54
N ILE A 150 28.93 6.58 5.35
CA ILE A 150 28.82 7.86 4.64
C ILE A 150 27.35 8.16 4.31
N ILE A 151 26.56 7.18 3.88
CA ILE A 151 25.12 7.36 3.63
C ILE A 151 24.41 7.80 4.92
N ARG A 152 24.67 7.14 6.06
CA ARG A 152 24.11 7.52 7.35
C ARG A 152 24.48 8.97 7.73
N ASP A 153 25.73 9.37 7.53
CA ASP A 153 26.18 10.74 7.82
C ASP A 153 25.40 11.78 7.02
N PHE A 154 25.14 11.55 5.73
CA PHE A 154 24.33 12.45 4.90
C PHE A 154 22.87 12.50 5.33
N LEU A 155 22.30 11.38 5.79
CA LEU A 155 20.90 11.34 6.27
C LEU A 155 20.75 12.02 7.63
N ALA A 156 21.75 11.93 8.50
CA ALA A 156 21.81 12.62 9.78
C ALA A 156 22.19 14.10 9.64
N GLY A 157 22.91 14.48 8.58
CA GLY A 157 23.52 15.81 8.44
C GLY A 157 24.77 15.99 9.32
N GLU A 158 25.46 14.87 9.61
CA GLU A 158 26.64 14.84 10.46
C GLU A 158 27.93 14.96 9.63
N ASN A 159 29.08 15.11 10.32
CA ASN A 159 30.41 15.17 9.69
C ASN A 159 30.57 16.26 8.61
N GLY A 160 29.88 17.40 8.80
CA GLY A 160 29.94 18.55 7.89
C GLY A 160 29.24 18.33 6.55
N ARG A 161 28.39 17.31 6.44
CA ARG A 161 27.64 16.98 5.23
C ARG A 161 26.25 17.62 5.24
N PRO A 162 25.73 18.08 4.07
CA PRO A 162 24.37 18.58 4.00
C PRO A 162 23.38 17.45 4.31
N ARG A 163 22.40 17.75 5.16
CA ARG A 163 21.34 16.79 5.49
C ARG A 163 20.46 16.55 4.27
N VAL A 164 20.32 15.28 3.87
CA VAL A 164 19.39 14.87 2.83
C VAL A 164 18.12 14.35 3.49
N GLU A 165 17.05 15.14 3.39
CA GLU A 165 15.74 14.74 3.90
C GLU A 165 14.99 13.93 2.83
N THR A 166 14.22 12.94 3.29
CA THR A 166 13.25 12.20 2.43
C THR A 166 13.89 11.36 1.31
N TRP A 167 15.15 10.95 1.47
CA TRP A 167 15.74 10.00 0.52
C TRP A 167 15.06 8.64 0.57
N LEU A 168 14.84 8.06 -0.61
CA LEU A 168 14.27 6.73 -0.79
C LEU A 168 15.12 5.91 -1.75
N PRO A 169 15.33 4.62 -1.46
CA PRO A 169 15.80 3.69 -2.46
C PRO A 169 14.91 3.68 -3.70
N ARG A 170 15.52 3.59 -4.89
CA ARG A 170 14.81 3.58 -6.18
C ARG A 170 13.70 2.54 -6.29
N TRP A 171 13.89 1.37 -5.69
CA TRP A 171 12.89 0.29 -5.69
C TRP A 171 11.73 0.52 -4.71
N MET A 172 11.78 1.53 -3.84
CA MET A 172 10.66 1.91 -2.96
C MET A 172 9.81 3.06 -3.53
N LYS A 173 10.19 3.59 -4.69
CA LYS A 173 9.42 4.62 -5.39
C LYS A 173 8.30 3.96 -6.20
N PHE A 174 7.28 4.73 -6.54
CA PHE A 174 6.27 4.34 -7.53
C PHE A 174 6.44 5.21 -8.78
N PRO A 175 6.73 4.61 -9.96
CA PRO A 175 6.99 3.19 -10.20
C PRO A 175 8.35 2.74 -9.63
N ALA A 176 8.45 1.46 -9.26
CA ALA A 176 9.71 0.91 -8.75
C ALA A 176 10.81 0.91 -9.82
N GLU A 177 11.98 1.42 -9.44
CA GLU A 177 13.17 1.47 -10.30
C GLU A 177 14.29 0.57 -9.77
N SER A 178 15.09 0.00 -10.68
CA SER A 178 16.26 -0.80 -10.33
C SER A 178 17.53 0.04 -10.21
N TYR A 179 18.45 -0.38 -9.34
CA TYR A 179 19.80 0.17 -9.28
C TYR A 179 20.74 -0.48 -10.30
N THR A 180 20.48 -1.73 -10.66
CA THR A 180 21.31 -2.49 -11.60
C THR A 180 20.42 -3.23 -12.61
N SER A 181 20.97 -3.54 -13.78
CA SER A 181 20.32 -4.40 -14.76
C SER A 181 20.15 -5.85 -14.30
N ARG A 182 20.84 -6.26 -13.21
CA ARG A 182 20.77 -7.61 -12.62
C ARG A 182 19.59 -7.77 -11.67
N SER A 183 19.22 -6.71 -10.96
CA SER A 183 18.03 -6.72 -10.11
C SER A 183 16.80 -6.75 -11.00
N GLY A 184 16.05 -7.85 -10.98
CA GLY A 184 14.76 -7.96 -11.63
C GLY A 184 13.75 -7.01 -11.00
N SER A 185 13.77 -5.73 -11.38
CA SER A 185 12.60 -4.87 -11.19
C SER A 185 11.48 -5.47 -12.03
N ALA A 186 10.30 -5.62 -11.44
CA ALA A 186 9.10 -5.92 -12.21
C ALA A 186 9.05 -4.93 -13.39
N PRO A 187 8.78 -5.39 -14.63
CA PRO A 187 8.66 -4.47 -15.75
C PRO A 187 7.61 -3.43 -15.37
N PRO A 188 7.84 -2.13 -15.66
CA PRO A 188 6.81 -1.13 -15.43
C PRO A 188 5.56 -1.63 -16.14
N ILE A 189 4.48 -1.81 -15.38
CA ILE A 189 3.20 -2.20 -15.97
C ILE A 189 2.90 -1.07 -16.93
N SER A 190 3.03 -1.34 -18.23
CA SER A 190 2.76 -0.36 -19.26
C SER A 190 1.35 0.13 -19.00
N GLY A 191 1.21 1.40 -18.62
CA GLY A 191 -0.07 1.97 -18.30
C GLY A 191 -1.01 1.72 -19.46
N HIS A 192 -1.94 0.78 -19.29
CA HIS A 192 -3.11 0.74 -20.15
C HIS A 192 -3.75 2.10 -19.93
N LYS A 193 -3.65 2.97 -20.95
CA LYS A 193 -4.39 4.23 -20.97
C LYS A 193 -5.84 3.84 -20.75
N CYS A 194 -6.34 4.04 -19.52
CA CYS A 194 -7.74 3.91 -19.25
C CYS A 194 -8.40 5.01 -20.07
N SER A 195 -8.92 4.65 -21.25
CA SER A 195 -9.61 5.56 -22.16
C SER A 195 -10.84 6.23 -21.51
N ARG A 196 -11.20 5.79 -20.29
CA ARG A 196 -12.32 6.28 -19.50
C ARG A 196 -11.93 7.23 -18.35
N CYS A 197 -10.64 7.36 -18.01
CA CYS A 197 -10.16 8.32 -17.02
C CYS A 197 -9.29 9.39 -17.71
N SER A 198 -9.96 10.39 -18.28
CA SER A 198 -9.29 11.65 -18.61
C SER A 198 -9.11 12.47 -17.34
N CYS A 199 -8.10 12.14 -16.54
CA CYS A 199 -7.59 13.02 -15.50
C CYS A 199 -6.21 13.51 -15.94
N ALA A 200 -6.20 14.25 -17.05
CA ALA A 200 -5.06 15.09 -17.40
C ALA A 200 -5.10 16.34 -16.51
N ASN A 201 -4.04 16.47 -15.73
CA ASN A 201 -3.51 17.70 -15.15
C ASN A 201 -4.08 18.99 -15.79
N SER A 202 -5.02 19.65 -15.12
CA SER A 202 -5.38 21.03 -15.43
C SER A 202 -5.73 21.76 -14.13
N ARG A 203 -4.78 22.58 -13.67
CA ARG A 203 -5.04 23.70 -12.78
C ARG A 203 -5.96 24.68 -13.52
N SER A 204 -7.27 24.61 -13.27
CA SER A 204 -8.24 25.71 -13.35
C SER A 204 -9.67 25.15 -13.31
N GLY A 205 -10.51 25.67 -12.40
CA GLY A 205 -11.96 25.46 -12.44
C GLY A 205 -12.58 25.99 -13.74
N PRO A 206 -13.84 25.62 -14.06
CA PRO A 206 -14.96 26.07 -13.23
C PRO A 206 -16.06 25.03 -12.99
N GLU A 207 -16.96 25.38 -12.07
CA GLU A 207 -18.20 24.69 -11.68
C GLU A 207 -18.92 23.99 -12.84
N ARG A 208 -19.19 22.69 -12.66
CA ARG A 208 -20.18 21.98 -13.48
C ARG A 208 -21.32 21.46 -12.61
N ARG A 209 -22.36 22.31 -12.59
CA ARG A 209 -23.78 22.07 -12.35
C ARG A 209 -24.18 20.59 -12.54
N PHE A 210 -24.66 19.98 -11.45
CA PHE A 210 -25.44 18.74 -11.48
C PHE A 210 -26.56 18.85 -12.51
N SER A 211 -26.62 17.93 -13.47
CA SER A 211 -27.75 17.82 -14.40
C SER A 211 -27.95 16.39 -14.87
N ARG A 212 -29.02 15.80 -14.33
CA ARG A 212 -29.90 14.77 -14.91
C ARG A 212 -29.35 13.35 -15.03
N LEU A 213 -29.68 12.54 -14.01
CA LEU A 213 -29.88 11.10 -14.17
C LEU A 213 -31.03 10.85 -15.17
N PRO A 214 -30.92 9.86 -16.08
CA PRO A 214 -32.03 9.46 -16.93
C PRO A 214 -33.08 8.67 -16.12
N PRO A 215 -34.38 8.73 -16.48
CA PRO A 215 -35.43 8.06 -15.71
C PRO A 215 -35.39 6.54 -15.89
N LEU A 216 -35.65 5.82 -14.79
CA LEU A 216 -35.83 4.37 -14.76
C LEU A 216 -37.06 3.99 -15.62
N ARG A 217 -36.86 3.14 -16.63
CA ARG A 217 -37.96 2.51 -17.38
C ARG A 217 -38.70 1.55 -16.45
N SER A 218 -39.99 1.80 -16.25
CA SER A 218 -40.93 0.88 -15.59
C SER A 218 -41.01 -0.44 -16.36
N ARG A 219 -40.67 -1.56 -15.71
CA ARG A 219 -40.98 -2.92 -16.23
C ARG A 219 -42.49 -3.19 -16.05
N ALA A 220 -43.11 -3.70 -17.11
CA ALA A 220 -44.50 -4.14 -17.17
C ALA A 220 -44.78 -5.31 -16.21
N PRO A 221 -46.05 -5.50 -15.77
CA PRO A 221 -46.40 -6.50 -14.78
C PRO A 221 -46.31 -7.94 -15.32
N LEU A 222 -45.84 -8.84 -14.45
CA LEU A 222 -45.79 -10.28 -14.66
C LEU A 222 -47.20 -10.84 -14.84
N ARG A 223 -47.40 -11.60 -15.91
CA ARG A 223 -48.64 -12.33 -16.22
C ARG A 223 -48.70 -13.56 -15.30
N ALA A 224 -49.79 -13.71 -14.54
CA ALA A 224 -50.02 -14.85 -13.65
C ALA A 224 -50.21 -16.16 -14.46
N THR A 225 -49.51 -17.22 -14.05
CA THR A 225 -49.78 -18.60 -14.46
C THR A 225 -50.79 -19.23 -13.51
N PRO A 226 -51.76 -20.04 -14.00
CA PRO A 226 -52.75 -20.67 -13.15
C PRO A 226 -52.17 -21.87 -12.39
N ALA A 227 -52.70 -22.08 -11.18
CA ALA A 227 -52.36 -23.16 -10.26
C ALA A 227 -52.69 -24.54 -10.85
N ALA A 228 -51.78 -25.50 -10.67
CA ALA A 228 -52.02 -26.91 -10.93
C ALA A 228 -52.37 -27.60 -9.62
N ASP A 229 -53.63 -28.04 -9.53
CA ASP A 229 -54.16 -28.98 -8.53
C ASP A 229 -53.47 -30.33 -8.66
N TRP A 230 -52.89 -30.85 -7.57
CA TRP A 230 -52.66 -32.29 -7.39
C TRP A 230 -53.00 -32.69 -5.95
N ALA A 231 -54.23 -33.18 -5.79
CA ALA A 231 -54.66 -34.03 -4.70
C ALA A 231 -54.76 -35.47 -5.22
N SER A 232 -53.99 -36.39 -4.64
CA SER A 232 -54.31 -37.80 -4.31
C SER A 232 -53.05 -38.47 -3.78
#